data_AF-A0AA43JFD6-F1
#
_entry.id   AF-A0AA43JFD6-F1
#
_cell.length_a   1.000
_cell.length_b   1.000
_cell.length_c   1.000
_cell.angle_alpha   90.00
_cell.angle_beta   90.00
_cell.angle_gamma   90.00
#
_symmetry.space_group_name_H-M   'P 1'
#
loop_
_entity.id
_entity.type
_entity.pdbx_description
1 polymer ?
#
loop_
_entity_poly.entity_id
_entity_poly.type
_entity_poly.pdbx_seq_one_letter_code
_entity_poly.pdbx_strand_id
1 'polypeptide(L)'
;MDSAPRWERAADARRQPASLAKLMSALVVVQEGDLDQVVAVPPRAATARGSRLGLREGERLPARALLGAMVVGSANDACLALALRNGGVERFVARMNDGARALGLRRTRFADPCGFDADDQHSTARDLARLAEAFMAEPQLAALAGRRALALATADGRALEVRTTNVLLEHFPGTLGVKTGRTRRAGHNLIVLAERGGRRVLLVMLGARDRWWDAHAILERALAR
;
A
#
# COMPACT_ATOMS: atom_id res chain seq x y z
N MET A 1 14.56 0.81 -13.27
CA MET A 1 14.97 2.21 -12.98
C MET A 1 16.46 2.20 -12.72
N ASP A 2 17.18 3.28 -13.01
CA ASP A 2 18.59 3.39 -12.63
C ASP A 2 18.71 3.22 -11.11
N SER A 3 19.61 2.37 -10.64
CA SER A 3 19.55 1.78 -9.29
C SER A 3 20.12 2.67 -8.18
N ALA A 4 20.81 3.75 -8.56
CA ALA A 4 21.41 4.68 -7.61
C ALA A 4 20.43 5.79 -7.19
N PRO A 5 20.27 6.07 -5.88
CA PRO A 5 19.42 7.16 -5.42
C PRO A 5 19.99 8.50 -5.86
N ARG A 6 19.15 9.37 -6.43
CA ARG A 6 19.55 10.74 -6.79
C ARG A 6 19.71 11.65 -5.58
N TRP A 7 18.97 11.35 -4.52
CA TRP A 7 19.03 12.02 -3.24
C TRP A 7 18.48 11.10 -2.16
N GLU A 8 19.08 11.15 -0.98
CA GLU A 8 18.59 10.46 0.20
C GLU A 8 18.94 11.19 1.49
N ARG A 9 18.12 10.99 2.53
CA ARG A 9 18.40 11.45 3.90
C ARG A 9 17.92 10.39 4.87
N ALA A 10 18.85 9.86 5.67
CA ALA A 10 18.57 8.80 6.66
C ALA A 10 17.80 7.60 6.06
N ALA A 11 18.12 7.22 4.81
CA ALA A 11 17.33 6.25 4.05
C ALA A 11 17.29 4.84 4.68
N ASP A 12 18.27 4.51 5.52
CA ASP A 12 18.38 3.25 6.25
C ASP A 12 17.85 3.32 7.70
N ALA A 13 17.30 4.46 8.13
CA ALA A 13 16.71 4.61 9.46
C ALA A 13 15.42 3.79 9.57
N ARG A 14 15.33 2.96 10.62
CA ARG A 14 14.15 2.14 10.89
C ARG A 14 12.97 3.01 11.33
N ARG A 15 11.84 2.83 10.65
CA ARG A 15 10.57 3.54 10.91
C ARG A 15 9.41 2.55 10.80
N GLN A 16 8.32 2.84 11.50
CA GLN A 16 7.05 2.15 11.29
C GLN A 16 6.55 2.43 9.86
N PRO A 17 6.19 1.41 9.05
CA PRO A 17 5.80 1.60 7.66
C PRO A 17 4.39 2.20 7.53
N ALA A 18 3.54 2.09 8.55
CA ALA A 18 2.11 2.34 8.44
C ALA A 18 1.50 1.53 7.27
N SER A 19 0.44 2.02 6.63
CA SER A 19 -0.20 1.39 5.46
C SER A 19 0.70 1.18 4.23
N LEU A 20 1.97 1.61 4.23
CA LEU A 20 2.92 1.20 3.19
C LEU A 20 3.19 -0.32 3.22
N ALA A 21 2.98 -0.98 4.37
CA ALA A 21 3.04 -2.44 4.48
C ALA A 21 2.07 -3.16 3.52
N LYS A 22 0.96 -2.51 3.14
CA LYS A 22 -0.02 -3.07 2.20
C LYS A 22 0.54 -3.29 0.80
N LEU A 23 1.67 -2.68 0.43
CA LEU A 23 2.38 -3.01 -0.81
C LEU A 23 2.83 -4.47 -0.80
N MET A 24 3.40 -4.94 0.31
CA MET A 24 3.76 -6.34 0.48
C MET A 24 2.53 -7.23 0.55
N SER A 25 1.49 -6.82 1.30
CA SER A 25 0.24 -7.59 1.39
C SER A 25 -0.43 -7.77 0.02
N ALA A 26 -0.40 -6.74 -0.83
CA ALA A 26 -0.92 -6.81 -2.19
C ALA A 26 -0.13 -7.81 -3.06
N LEU A 27 1.20 -7.78 -2.98
CA LEU A 27 2.05 -8.76 -3.67
C LEU A 27 1.75 -10.20 -3.21
N VAL A 28 1.65 -10.41 -1.90
CA VAL A 28 1.32 -11.71 -1.30
C VAL A 28 -0.06 -12.23 -1.77
N VAL A 29 -1.05 -11.34 -1.90
CA VAL A 29 -2.40 -11.67 -2.38
C VAL A 29 -2.39 -12.03 -3.87
N VAL A 30 -1.69 -11.25 -4.70
CA VAL A 30 -1.53 -11.56 -6.13
C VAL A 30 -0.84 -12.90 -6.34
N GLN A 31 0.21 -13.19 -5.55
CA GLN A 31 0.97 -14.43 -5.64
C GLN A 31 0.18 -15.68 -5.23
N GLU A 32 -0.77 -15.61 -4.30
CA GLU A 32 -1.64 -16.76 -3.99
C GLU A 32 -2.62 -17.06 -5.13
N GLY A 33 -2.95 -16.05 -5.93
CA GLY A 33 -3.92 -16.19 -7.01
C GLY A 33 -5.38 -16.35 -6.55
N ASP A 34 -6.20 -16.75 -7.52
CA ASP A 34 -7.66 -16.86 -7.43
C ASP A 34 -8.32 -15.59 -6.87
N LEU A 35 -8.11 -14.47 -7.58
CA LEU A 35 -8.70 -13.18 -7.24
C LEU A 35 -10.21 -13.12 -7.53
N ASP A 36 -10.75 -14.14 -8.19
CA ASP A 36 -12.18 -14.25 -8.50
C ASP A 36 -12.97 -14.96 -7.41
N GLN A 37 -12.29 -15.69 -6.52
CA GLN A 37 -12.91 -16.27 -5.35
C GLN A 37 -13.67 -15.23 -4.53
N VAL A 38 -14.91 -15.58 -4.23
CA VAL A 38 -15.76 -14.80 -3.32
C VAL A 38 -15.30 -15.03 -1.88
N VAL A 39 -14.97 -13.94 -1.20
CA VAL A 39 -14.58 -13.92 0.21
C VAL A 39 -15.77 -13.41 1.02
N ALA A 40 -16.23 -14.23 1.97
CA ALA A 40 -17.15 -13.77 3.01
C ALA A 40 -16.35 -12.98 4.05
N VAL A 41 -16.79 -11.77 4.38
CA VAL A 41 -16.11 -10.88 5.33
C VAL A 41 -16.22 -11.48 6.73
N PRO A 42 -15.09 -11.87 7.36
CA PRO A 42 -15.12 -12.44 8.70
C PRO A 42 -15.40 -11.37 9.78
N PRO A 43 -15.96 -11.74 10.95
CA PRO A 43 -16.26 -10.80 12.04
C PRO A 43 -15.06 -9.93 12.43
N ARG A 44 -13.86 -10.53 12.46
CA ARG A 44 -12.60 -9.84 12.78
C ARG A 44 -12.24 -8.77 11.74
N ALA A 45 -12.57 -8.97 10.46
CA ALA A 45 -12.32 -7.97 9.42
C ALA A 45 -13.32 -6.80 9.50
N ALA A 46 -14.61 -7.11 9.75
CA ALA A 46 -15.66 -6.09 9.91
C ALA A 46 -15.38 -5.10 11.06
N THR A 47 -14.65 -5.55 12.08
CA THR A 47 -14.27 -4.75 13.26
C THR A 47 -12.87 -4.12 13.17
N ALA A 48 -12.20 -4.18 12.00
CA ALA A 48 -10.91 -3.52 11.79
C ALA A 48 -10.98 -2.03 12.17
N ARG A 49 -9.84 -1.41 12.52
CA ARG A 49 -9.77 0.03 12.88
C ARG A 49 -9.17 0.84 11.73
N GLY A 50 -9.18 2.17 11.82
CA GLY A 50 -8.53 3.06 10.85
C GLY A 50 -9.32 3.24 9.55
N SER A 51 -8.63 3.39 8.41
CA SER A 51 -9.26 3.49 7.08
C SER A 51 -9.99 2.20 6.74
N ARG A 52 -11.27 2.29 6.37
CA ARG A 52 -12.16 1.16 6.11
C ARG A 52 -13.10 1.47 4.96
N LEU A 53 -13.60 0.43 4.31
CA LEU A 53 -14.71 0.53 3.37
C LEU A 53 -16.08 0.46 4.08
N GLY A 54 -16.11 -0.06 5.32
CA GLY A 54 -17.36 -0.31 6.04
C GLY A 54 -17.98 -1.64 5.64
N LEU A 55 -17.13 -2.66 5.44
CA LEU A 55 -17.58 -4.03 5.21
C LEU A 55 -18.27 -4.56 6.47
N ARG A 56 -19.37 -5.28 6.28
CA ARG A 56 -20.15 -5.93 7.35
C ARG A 56 -19.82 -7.42 7.34
N GLU A 57 -19.92 -8.03 8.51
CA GLU A 57 -19.76 -9.49 8.64
C GLU A 57 -20.72 -10.23 7.69
N GLY A 58 -20.22 -11.28 7.04
CA GLY A 58 -21.00 -12.11 6.13
C GLY A 58 -21.17 -11.54 4.72
N GLU A 59 -20.86 -10.26 4.50
CA GLU A 59 -20.86 -9.71 3.14
C GLU A 59 -19.86 -10.40 2.25
N ARG A 60 -20.20 -10.51 0.97
CA ARG A 60 -19.43 -11.30 0.01
C ARG A 60 -18.91 -10.40 -1.10
N LEU A 61 -17.59 -10.42 -1.29
CA LEU A 61 -16.92 -9.69 -2.38
C LEU A 61 -15.85 -10.59 -3.00
N PRO A 62 -15.59 -10.49 -4.32
CA PRO A 62 -14.45 -11.19 -4.90
C PRO A 62 -13.14 -10.61 -4.37
N ALA A 63 -12.11 -11.44 -4.23
CA ALA A 63 -10.80 -11.03 -3.70
C ALA A 63 -10.19 -9.85 -4.48
N ARG A 64 -10.41 -9.74 -5.80
CA ARG A 64 -10.01 -8.58 -6.63
C ARG A 64 -10.63 -7.25 -6.15
N ALA A 65 -11.88 -7.26 -5.66
CA ALA A 65 -12.54 -6.07 -5.14
C ALA A 65 -11.94 -5.65 -3.80
N LEU A 66 -11.66 -6.61 -2.92
CA LEU A 66 -10.98 -6.36 -1.64
C LEU A 66 -9.54 -5.85 -1.86
N LEU A 67 -8.82 -6.41 -2.84
CA LEU A 67 -7.49 -5.96 -3.24
C LEU A 67 -7.54 -4.50 -3.73
N GLY A 68 -8.49 -4.18 -4.60
CA GLY A 68 -8.72 -2.80 -5.06
C GLY A 68 -9.00 -1.84 -3.92
N ALA A 69 -9.89 -2.20 -2.98
CA ALA A 69 -10.19 -1.40 -1.80
C ALA A 69 -8.96 -1.19 -0.89
N MET A 70 -8.14 -2.23 -0.72
CA MET A 70 -6.91 -2.19 0.06
C MET A 70 -5.86 -1.25 -0.56
N VAL A 71 -5.67 -1.32 -1.88
CA VAL A 71 -4.66 -0.51 -2.59
C VAL A 71 -5.11 0.95 -2.68
N VAL A 72 -6.32 1.20 -3.20
CA VAL A 72 -6.82 2.55 -3.48
C VAL A 72 -7.19 3.28 -2.19
N GLY A 73 -8.09 2.70 -1.40
CA GLY A 73 -8.66 3.33 -0.21
C GLY A 73 -7.86 3.08 1.07
N SER A 74 -6.80 2.27 1.00
CA SER A 74 -6.09 1.82 2.19
C SER A 74 -6.96 1.03 3.18
N ALA A 75 -8.04 0.40 2.72
CA ALA A 75 -9.08 -0.22 3.54
C ALA A 75 -8.53 -1.40 4.36
N ASN A 76 -8.59 -1.27 5.69
CA ASN A 76 -8.07 -2.25 6.65
C ASN A 76 -8.99 -3.46 6.83
N ASP A 77 -10.30 -3.27 6.72
CA ASP A 77 -11.30 -4.34 6.69
C ASP A 77 -11.06 -5.26 5.48
N ALA A 78 -10.86 -4.70 4.29
CA ALA A 78 -10.52 -5.47 3.10
C ALA A 78 -9.16 -6.19 3.21
N CYS A 79 -8.14 -5.48 3.71
CA CYS A 79 -6.82 -6.06 3.98
C CYS A 79 -6.88 -7.25 4.95
N LEU A 80 -7.63 -7.12 6.05
CA LEU A 80 -7.73 -8.16 7.05
C LEU A 80 -8.57 -9.35 6.56
N ALA A 81 -9.62 -9.11 5.77
CA ALA A 81 -10.37 -10.18 5.11
C ALA A 81 -9.47 -11.01 4.18
N LEU A 82 -8.62 -10.35 3.38
CA LEU A 82 -7.64 -11.02 2.53
C LEU A 82 -6.61 -11.81 3.35
N ALA A 83 -6.08 -11.23 4.43
CA ALA A 83 -5.13 -11.93 5.30
C ALA A 83 -5.76 -13.18 5.93
N LEU A 84 -7.00 -13.08 6.42
CA LEU A 84 -7.71 -14.20 7.04
C LEU A 84 -8.05 -15.31 6.03
N ARG A 85 -8.47 -14.95 4.82
CA ARG A 85 -8.66 -15.89 3.70
C ARG A 85 -7.39 -16.70 3.41
N ASN A 86 -6.22 -16.08 3.45
CA ASN A 86 -4.94 -16.69 3.08
C ASN A 86 -4.26 -17.46 4.24
N GLY A 87 -5.08 -18.10 5.09
CA GLY A 87 -4.63 -18.97 6.19
C GLY A 87 -4.35 -18.24 7.51
N GLY A 88 -4.97 -17.08 7.72
CA GLY A 88 -4.89 -16.34 8.98
C GLY A 88 -3.75 -15.31 9.04
N VAL A 89 -3.84 -14.41 10.02
CA VAL A 89 -2.92 -13.26 10.16
C VAL A 89 -1.47 -13.70 10.33
N GLU A 90 -1.20 -14.70 11.16
CA GLU A 90 0.16 -15.17 11.44
C GLU A 90 0.83 -15.75 10.19
N ARG A 91 0.14 -16.66 9.48
CA ARG A 91 0.63 -17.21 8.21
C ARG A 91 0.82 -16.12 7.16
N PHE A 92 -0.10 -15.17 7.08
CA PHE A 92 0.00 -14.06 6.13
C PHE A 92 1.22 -13.18 6.43
N VAL A 93 1.45 -12.81 7.69
CA VAL A 93 2.63 -12.04 8.10
C VAL A 93 3.94 -12.82 7.87
N ALA A 94 3.94 -14.14 8.07
CA ALA A 94 5.09 -14.97 7.73
C ALA A 94 5.43 -14.84 6.23
N ARG A 95 4.42 -14.95 5.35
CA ARG A 95 4.58 -14.79 3.90
C ARG A 95 5.00 -13.39 3.48
N MET A 96 4.53 -12.35 4.16
CA MET A 96 5.04 -10.98 3.96
C MET A 96 6.54 -10.88 4.25
N ASN A 97 7.03 -11.55 5.30
CA ASN A 97 8.44 -11.57 5.66
C ASN A 97 9.26 -12.50 4.74
N ASP A 98 8.67 -13.58 4.19
CA ASP A 98 9.26 -14.35 3.08
C ASP A 98 9.47 -13.46 1.85
N GLY A 99 8.46 -12.70 1.46
CA GLY A 99 8.55 -11.73 0.36
C GLY A 99 9.60 -10.65 0.63
N ALA A 100 9.70 -10.16 1.86
CA ALA A 100 10.73 -9.19 2.25
C ALA A 100 12.15 -9.77 2.06
N ARG A 101 12.36 -11.03 2.45
CA ARG A 101 13.63 -11.73 2.22
C ARG A 101 13.94 -11.93 0.74
N ALA A 102 12.94 -12.38 -0.04
CA ALA A 102 13.09 -12.61 -1.48
C ALA A 102 13.46 -11.32 -2.25
N LEU A 103 12.92 -10.18 -1.83
CA LEU A 103 13.23 -8.86 -2.40
C LEU A 103 14.51 -8.21 -1.80
N GLY A 104 15.19 -8.88 -0.88
CA GLY A 104 16.40 -8.36 -0.24
C GLY A 104 16.15 -7.13 0.65
N LEU A 105 14.96 -7.03 1.28
CA LEU A 105 14.57 -5.96 2.22
C LEU A 105 15.17 -6.22 3.61
N ARG A 106 16.49 -6.12 3.72
CA ARG A 106 17.27 -6.59 4.88
C ARG A 106 16.99 -5.84 6.19
N ARG A 107 16.34 -4.67 6.12
CA ARG A 107 16.00 -3.83 7.27
C ARG A 107 14.48 -3.67 7.41
N THR A 108 13.73 -4.67 6.98
CA THR A 108 12.27 -4.70 7.03
C THR A 108 11.78 -5.92 7.79
N ARG A 109 10.83 -5.70 8.69
CA ARG A 109 10.06 -6.75 9.36
C ARG A 109 8.61 -6.29 9.49
N PHE A 110 7.69 -7.12 8.99
CA PHE A 110 6.25 -6.92 9.15
C PHE A 110 5.75 -7.70 10.37
N ALA A 111 4.87 -7.08 11.14
CA ALA A 111 4.18 -7.72 12.26
C ALA A 111 2.64 -7.60 12.15
N ASP A 112 2.15 -6.67 11.32
CA ASP A 112 0.74 -6.48 11.03
C ASP A 112 0.50 -6.45 9.51
N PRO A 113 -0.52 -7.16 8.97
CA PRO A 113 -0.77 -7.24 7.54
C PRO A 113 -1.20 -5.91 6.92
N CYS A 114 -1.74 -5.00 7.72
CA CYS A 114 -2.27 -3.73 7.27
C CYS A 114 -1.36 -2.55 7.69
N GLY A 115 -0.27 -2.83 8.40
CA GLY A 115 0.70 -1.84 8.88
C GLY A 115 0.19 -1.01 10.05
N PHE A 116 -0.73 -1.52 10.87
CA PHE A 116 -0.98 -0.92 12.17
C PHE A 116 0.26 -0.95 13.06
N ASP A 117 0.34 -0.02 14.01
CA ASP A 117 1.42 0.06 14.97
C ASP A 117 1.55 -1.24 15.75
N ALA A 118 2.68 -1.93 15.58
CA ALA A 118 3.01 -3.18 16.24
C ALA A 118 4.48 -3.17 16.67
N ASP A 119 4.79 -3.89 17.73
CA ASP A 119 6.18 -4.03 18.17
C ASP A 119 6.98 -4.89 17.21
N ASP A 120 8.27 -4.57 17.11
CA ASP A 120 9.20 -5.12 16.11
C ASP A 120 8.78 -4.97 14.64
N GLN A 121 7.77 -4.15 14.33
CA GLN A 121 7.45 -3.76 12.97
C GLN A 121 8.27 -2.55 12.53
N HIS A 122 8.99 -2.69 11.42
CA HIS A 122 9.77 -1.59 10.86
C HIS A 122 10.12 -1.83 9.39
N SER A 123 10.47 -0.75 8.72
CA SER A 123 11.14 -0.77 7.42
C SER A 123 12.03 0.46 7.30
N THR A 124 12.62 0.67 6.13
CA THR A 124 13.48 1.81 5.80
C THR A 124 13.02 2.42 4.48
N ALA A 125 13.42 3.66 4.19
CA ALA A 125 13.06 4.29 2.92
C ALA A 125 13.67 3.52 1.73
N ARG A 126 14.90 3.00 1.92
CA ARG A 126 15.60 2.19 0.91
C ARG A 126 14.88 0.88 0.61
N ASP A 127 14.47 0.14 1.64
CA ASP A 127 13.73 -1.12 1.46
C ASP A 127 12.34 -0.86 0.85
N LEU A 128 11.65 0.18 1.30
CA LEU A 128 10.34 0.54 0.76
C LEU A 128 10.39 1.02 -0.68
N ALA A 129 11.49 1.64 -1.13
CA ALA A 129 11.69 1.95 -2.54
C ALA A 129 11.73 0.67 -3.39
N ARG A 130 12.51 -0.33 -2.98
CA ARG A 130 12.57 -1.64 -3.66
C ARG A 130 11.23 -2.36 -3.65
N LEU A 131 10.51 -2.32 -2.52
CA LEU A 131 9.17 -2.88 -2.42
C LEU A 131 8.19 -2.20 -3.38
N ALA A 132 8.26 -0.86 -3.50
CA ALA A 132 7.42 -0.11 -4.41
C ALA A 132 7.75 -0.39 -5.88
N GLU A 133 9.03 -0.60 -6.23
CA GLU A 133 9.43 -1.04 -7.57
C GLU A 133 8.83 -2.42 -7.89
N ALA A 134 8.94 -3.39 -6.99
CA ALA A 134 8.34 -4.71 -7.17
C ALA A 134 6.82 -4.64 -7.30
N PHE A 135 6.16 -3.82 -6.47
CA PHE A 135 4.73 -3.58 -6.54
C PHE A 135 4.32 -2.95 -7.89
N MET A 136 5.04 -1.94 -8.37
CA MET A 136 4.73 -1.27 -9.64
C MET A 136 5.13 -2.08 -10.87
N ALA A 137 5.96 -3.11 -10.72
CA ALA A 137 6.28 -4.06 -11.77
C ALA A 137 5.12 -5.05 -12.03
N GLU A 138 4.22 -5.24 -11.07
CA GLU A 138 3.02 -6.05 -11.22
C GLU A 138 1.89 -5.24 -11.89
N PRO A 139 1.50 -5.52 -13.16
CA PRO A 139 0.64 -4.63 -13.94
C PRO A 139 -0.72 -4.34 -13.30
N GLN A 140 -1.34 -5.33 -12.66
CA GLN A 140 -2.64 -5.13 -12.02
C GLN A 140 -2.56 -4.21 -10.80
N LEU A 141 -1.45 -4.28 -10.05
CA LEU A 141 -1.21 -3.46 -8.87
C LEU A 141 -0.84 -2.02 -9.29
N ALA A 142 -0.02 -1.87 -10.33
CA ALA A 142 0.28 -0.58 -10.92
C ALA A 142 -0.99 0.12 -11.44
N ALA A 143 -1.88 -0.63 -12.10
CA ALA A 143 -3.16 -0.11 -12.57
C ALA A 143 -4.05 0.37 -11.42
N LEU A 144 -4.12 -0.39 -10.31
CA LEU A 144 -4.86 0.01 -9.10
C LEU A 144 -4.26 1.24 -8.42
N ALA A 145 -2.93 1.31 -8.32
CA ALA A 145 -2.23 2.44 -7.69
C ALA A 145 -2.55 3.79 -8.36
N GLY A 146 -2.77 3.80 -9.68
CA GLY A 146 -3.13 5.00 -10.45
C GLY A 146 -4.61 5.39 -10.37
N ARG A 147 -5.49 4.61 -9.72
CA ARG A 147 -6.92 4.93 -9.65
C ARG A 147 -7.22 5.99 -8.60
N ARG A 148 -8.03 6.99 -8.97
CA ARG A 148 -8.59 8.00 -8.05
C ARG A 148 -9.76 7.46 -7.25
N ALA A 149 -10.55 6.56 -7.83
CA ALA A 149 -11.69 5.94 -7.17
C ALA A 149 -12.01 4.56 -7.78
N LEU A 150 -12.79 3.76 -7.05
CA LEU A 150 -13.42 2.52 -7.50
C LEU A 150 -14.87 2.50 -7.04
N ALA A 151 -15.76 2.05 -7.92
CA ALA A 151 -17.10 1.61 -7.55
C ALA A 151 -17.07 0.09 -7.40
N LEU A 152 -17.55 -0.40 -6.26
CA LEU A 152 -17.62 -1.81 -5.92
C LEU A 152 -19.06 -2.15 -5.53
N ALA A 153 -19.40 -3.43 -5.61
CA ALA A 153 -20.65 -3.95 -5.08
C ALA A 153 -20.39 -5.24 -4.32
N THR A 154 -21.11 -5.43 -3.22
CA THR A 154 -21.23 -6.73 -2.58
C THR A 154 -22.07 -7.67 -3.46
N ALA A 155 -21.98 -8.97 -3.23
CA ALA A 155 -22.70 -9.96 -4.03
C ALA A 155 -24.25 -9.90 -3.85
N ASP A 156 -24.73 -9.26 -2.79
CA ASP A 156 -26.14 -8.93 -2.53
C ASP A 156 -26.53 -7.52 -3.04
N GLY A 157 -25.64 -6.83 -3.76
CA GLY A 157 -25.95 -5.61 -4.49
C GLY A 157 -25.74 -4.29 -3.73
N ARG A 158 -25.14 -4.32 -2.53
CA ARG A 158 -24.81 -3.09 -1.80
C ARG A 158 -23.66 -2.36 -2.49
N ALA A 159 -23.95 -1.16 -2.98
CA ALA A 159 -22.96 -0.29 -3.59
C ALA A 159 -21.96 0.23 -2.55
N LEU A 160 -20.68 0.28 -2.96
CA LEU A 160 -19.54 0.71 -2.17
C LEU A 160 -18.66 1.62 -3.03
N GLU A 161 -18.18 2.72 -2.47
CA GLU A 161 -17.26 3.62 -3.15
C GLU A 161 -15.92 3.67 -2.39
N VAL A 162 -14.83 3.56 -3.13
CA VAL A 162 -13.46 3.71 -2.63
C VAL A 162 -12.86 4.94 -3.28
N ARG A 163 -12.29 5.84 -2.48
CA ARG A 163 -11.50 6.97 -2.99
C ARG A 163 -10.05 6.84 -2.58
N THR A 164 -9.16 7.29 -3.44
CA THR A 164 -7.73 7.27 -3.17
C THR A 164 -7.38 8.14 -1.98
N THR A 165 -6.39 7.70 -1.21
CA THR A 165 -5.79 8.52 -0.15
C THR A 165 -4.67 9.42 -0.67
N ASN A 166 -4.24 9.22 -1.93
CA ASN A 166 -3.13 9.93 -2.54
C ASN A 166 -3.60 11.17 -3.30
N VAL A 167 -3.51 12.34 -2.65
CA VAL A 167 -3.98 13.61 -3.22
C VAL A 167 -3.17 14.06 -4.45
N LEU A 168 -1.94 13.55 -4.62
CA LEU A 168 -1.10 13.90 -5.76
C LEU A 168 -1.66 13.35 -7.08
N LEU A 169 -2.51 12.31 -7.05
CA LEU A 169 -3.22 11.84 -8.24
C LEU A 169 -4.15 12.91 -8.82
N GLU A 170 -4.59 13.88 -8.02
CA GLU A 170 -5.41 15.00 -8.46
C GLU A 170 -4.58 16.27 -8.70
N HIS A 171 -3.62 16.56 -7.83
CA HIS A 171 -2.94 17.86 -7.79
C HIS A 171 -1.54 17.89 -8.42
N PHE A 172 -0.98 16.75 -8.82
CA PHE A 172 0.35 16.70 -9.45
C PHE A 172 0.30 15.93 -10.79
N PRO A 173 0.25 16.64 -11.93
CA PRO A 173 0.25 16.03 -13.25
C PRO A 173 1.45 15.09 -13.46
N GLY A 174 1.17 13.89 -13.97
CA GLY A 174 2.17 12.83 -14.14
C GLY A 174 2.27 11.85 -12.97
N THR A 175 1.50 12.02 -11.90
CA THR A 175 1.46 11.05 -10.78
C THR A 175 0.90 9.70 -11.24
N LEU A 176 1.65 8.64 -10.99
CA LEU A 176 1.30 7.24 -11.28
C LEU A 176 0.80 6.48 -10.03
N GLY A 177 0.81 7.10 -8.85
CA GLY A 177 0.21 6.56 -7.64
C GLY A 177 1.22 6.01 -6.63
N VAL A 178 1.07 4.74 -6.26
CA VAL A 178 1.73 3.98 -5.17
C VAL A 178 0.93 3.98 -3.86
N LYS A 179 1.35 4.64 -2.77
CA LYS A 179 0.68 4.42 -1.48
C LYS A 179 0.96 5.48 -0.42
N THR A 180 -0.06 5.79 0.37
CA THR A 180 0.06 6.58 1.60
C THR A 180 0.05 5.70 2.85
N GLY A 181 0.59 6.20 3.96
CA GLY A 181 0.45 5.60 5.28
C GLY A 181 0.45 6.64 6.40
N ARG A 182 -0.29 6.37 7.47
CA ARG A 182 -0.23 7.17 8.70
C ARG A 182 -0.63 6.31 9.90
N THR A 183 0.15 6.40 10.97
CA THR A 183 -0.21 5.95 12.32
C THR A 183 0.37 6.93 13.34
N ARG A 184 0.09 6.72 14.63
CA ARG A 184 0.63 7.58 15.68
C ARG A 184 2.15 7.44 15.79
N ARG A 185 2.69 6.21 15.69
CA ARG A 185 4.15 5.98 15.77
C ARG A 185 4.88 6.26 14.45
N ALA A 186 4.21 6.13 13.30
CA ALA A 186 4.86 6.33 11.99
C ALA A 186 4.92 7.80 11.54
N GLY A 187 3.96 8.63 11.94
CA GLY A 187 3.75 9.95 11.32
C GLY A 187 3.18 9.82 9.91
N HIS A 188 3.38 10.82 9.05
CA HIS A 188 2.88 10.79 7.68
C HIS A 188 3.90 10.16 6.74
N ASN A 189 3.58 8.97 6.24
CA ASN A 189 4.36 8.26 5.23
C ASN A 189 3.74 8.43 3.85
N LEU A 190 4.58 8.41 2.82
CA LEU A 190 4.19 8.46 1.42
C LEU A 190 5.22 7.73 0.57
N ILE A 191 4.74 6.94 -0.39
CA ILE A 191 5.51 6.57 -1.56
C ILE A 191 4.71 7.04 -2.76
N VAL A 192 5.38 7.73 -3.69
CA VAL A 192 4.78 8.21 -4.92
C VAL A 192 5.71 7.99 -6.10
N LEU A 193 5.15 7.49 -7.20
CA LEU A 193 5.82 7.46 -8.50
C LEU A 193 5.20 8.53 -9.39
N ALA A 194 6.01 9.34 -10.05
CA ALA A 194 5.56 10.32 -11.03
C ALA A 194 6.45 10.29 -12.29
N GLU A 195 5.86 10.66 -13.43
CA GLU A 195 6.52 10.71 -14.72
C GLU A 195 6.24 12.02 -15.46
N ARG A 196 7.27 12.64 -16.03
CA ARG A 196 7.17 13.81 -16.92
C ARG A 196 8.26 13.75 -17.97
N GLY A 197 7.91 13.92 -19.25
CA GLY A 197 8.89 13.91 -20.34
C GLY A 197 9.73 12.63 -20.45
N GLY A 198 9.14 11.46 -20.17
CA GLY A 198 9.85 10.18 -20.18
C GLY A 198 10.75 9.91 -18.96
N ARG A 199 10.88 10.87 -18.04
CA ARG A 199 11.61 10.69 -16.77
C ARG A 199 10.66 10.26 -15.66
N ARG A 200 10.99 9.15 -15.00
CA ARG A 200 10.28 8.62 -13.81
C ARG A 200 11.04 8.95 -12.52
N VAL A 201 10.32 9.37 -11.49
CA VAL A 201 10.83 9.63 -10.14
C VAL A 201 9.98 8.90 -9.11
N LEU A 202 10.62 8.01 -8.34
CA LEU A 202 10.05 7.39 -7.16
C LEU A 202 10.51 8.13 -5.92
N LEU A 203 9.58 8.68 -5.14
CA LEU A 203 9.85 9.39 -3.89
C LEU A 203 9.29 8.57 -2.72
N VAL A 204 10.14 8.33 -1.71
CA VAL A 204 9.75 7.70 -0.44
C VAL A 204 9.97 8.69 0.70
N MET A 205 8.94 8.92 1.50
CA MET A 205 8.96 9.79 2.68
C MET A 205 8.42 9.03 3.88
N LEU A 206 9.17 9.02 4.98
CA LEU A 206 8.78 8.40 6.25
C LEU A 206 8.77 9.43 7.37
N GLY A 207 7.65 9.58 8.07
CA GLY A 207 7.48 10.52 9.17
C GLY A 207 7.54 11.99 8.77
N ALA A 208 7.05 12.34 7.58
CA ALA A 208 7.01 13.72 7.12
C ALA A 208 6.03 14.56 7.97
N ARG A 209 6.35 15.84 8.16
CA ARG A 209 5.44 16.81 8.80
C ARG A 209 4.37 17.26 7.83
N ASP A 210 4.79 17.65 6.63
CA ASP A 210 3.91 18.13 5.57
C ASP A 210 4.15 17.38 4.26
N ARG A 211 3.75 16.09 4.25
CA ARG A 211 4.08 15.16 3.16
C ARG A 211 3.64 15.63 1.77
N TRP A 212 2.63 16.49 1.66
CA TRP A 212 2.06 16.87 0.37
C TRP A 212 2.83 18.03 -0.25
N TRP A 213 3.05 19.10 0.51
CA TRP A 213 3.86 20.23 0.06
C TRP A 213 5.31 19.82 -0.18
N ASP A 214 5.88 19.02 0.73
CA ASP A 214 7.23 18.48 0.57
C ASP A 214 7.35 17.61 -0.69
N ALA A 215 6.40 16.68 -0.91
CA ALA A 215 6.43 15.81 -2.08
C ALA A 215 6.27 16.59 -3.38
N HIS A 216 5.34 17.56 -3.43
CA HIS A 216 5.17 18.40 -4.61
C HIS A 216 6.46 19.15 -4.95
N ALA A 217 7.10 19.80 -3.96
CA ALA A 217 8.32 20.56 -4.17
C ALA A 217 9.51 19.67 -4.62
N ILE A 218 9.65 18.49 -4.03
CA ILE A 218 10.71 17.53 -4.38
C ILE A 218 10.49 16.98 -5.79
N LEU A 219 9.25 16.59 -6.12
CA LEU A 219 8.92 16.03 -7.44
C LEU A 219 9.10 17.07 -8.55
N GLU A 220 8.66 18.32 -8.36
CA GLU A 220 8.90 19.39 -9.34
C GLU A 220 10.40 19.53 -9.65
N ARG A 221 11.24 19.61 -8.61
CA ARG A 221 12.69 19.75 -8.79
C ARG A 221 13.32 18.53 -9.46
N ALA A 222 12.84 17.33 -9.15
CA ALA A 222 13.39 16.08 -9.67
C ALA A 222 12.99 15.83 -11.13
N LEU A 223 11.81 16.31 -11.55
CA LEU A 223 11.23 16.13 -12.89
C LEU A 223 11.52 17.30 -13.85
N ALA A 224 11.93 18.47 -13.36
CA ALA A 224 12.31 19.63 -14.20
C ALA A 224 13.67 19.48 -14.91
N ARG A 225 14.36 18.37 -14.69
CA ARG A 225 15.68 18.06 -15.24
C ARG A 225 15.60 16.97 -16.30
#